data_AF-A0A7T0BXL7-F1
#
_entry.id   AF-A0A7T0BXL7-F1
#
_cell.length_a   1.000
_cell.length_b   1.000
_cell.length_c   1.000
_cell.angle_alpha   90.00
_cell.angle_beta   90.00
_cell.angle_gamma   90.00
#
_symmetry.space_group_name_H-M   'P 1'
#
loop_
_entity.id
_entity.type
_entity.pdbx_description
1 polymer ?
#
loop_
_entity_poly.entity_id
_entity_poly.type
_entity_poly.pdbx_seq_one_letter_code
_entity_poly.pdbx_strand_id
1 'polypeptide(L)'
;MKDKSFLASAYIKERPVDSARVLESLPLDDSAAFLESISPQDAAMVLGSLMPWFASQCLNKMKPESAAEMLQILPSYRSALLLKALDRPARVAILGCFTKSKNREARKQMIYPANTLGAWMDTFIPSVPEEATVEESLVLARNLSDHLAHHLCVVNREGVFRGGVAISKLISTSNEVRVTEILDPLYVSLPVQATLASVKWHSGWNQNAVLPIVNFRNQIEGLISHKRLREGLGEVDNQGMVIESFLSGLIPMYTSCLTLFTQTLAAIPYKQRKPGQRNR
;
A
#
# COMPACT_ATOMS: atom_id res chain seq x y z
N MET A 1 -18.20 8.43 -30.90
CA MET A 1 -17.37 7.64 -29.95
C MET A 1 -16.13 8.40 -29.47
N LYS A 2 -15.40 9.13 -30.34
CA LYS A 2 -14.23 9.94 -29.94
C LYS A 2 -14.51 10.96 -28.83
N ASP A 3 -15.64 11.65 -28.88
CA ASP A 3 -15.94 12.73 -27.91
C ASP A 3 -16.23 12.20 -26.49
N LYS A 4 -16.88 11.03 -26.38
CA LYS A 4 -17.14 10.40 -25.08
C LYS A 4 -15.85 9.89 -24.43
N SER A 5 -14.94 9.32 -25.22
CA SER A 5 -13.64 8.84 -24.74
C SER A 5 -12.73 10.00 -24.30
N PHE A 6 -12.77 11.14 -25.02
CA PHE A 6 -12.03 12.34 -24.63
C PHE A 6 -12.55 12.94 -23.31
N LEU A 7 -13.87 13.11 -23.17
CA LEU A 7 -14.46 13.63 -21.93
C LEU A 7 -14.19 12.72 -20.72
N ALA A 8 -14.27 11.39 -20.91
CA ALA A 8 -13.94 10.44 -19.86
C ALA A 8 -12.47 10.56 -19.43
N SER A 9 -11.54 10.62 -20.38
CA SER A 9 -10.10 10.79 -20.09
C SER A 9 -9.81 12.11 -19.37
N ALA A 10 -10.40 13.23 -19.81
CA ALA A 10 -10.25 14.52 -19.16
C ALA A 10 -10.79 14.51 -17.72
N TYR A 11 -11.98 13.95 -17.50
CA TYR A 11 -12.58 13.83 -16.17
C TYR A 11 -11.75 12.96 -15.22
N ILE A 12 -11.22 11.83 -15.72
CA ILE A 12 -10.35 10.94 -14.94
C ILE A 12 -9.09 11.66 -14.46
N LYS A 13 -8.46 12.45 -15.33
CA LYS A 13 -7.22 13.18 -15.00
C LYS A 13 -7.44 14.25 -13.95
N GLU A 14 -8.57 14.95 -14.01
CA GLU A 14 -8.91 15.97 -13.02
C GLU A 14 -9.44 15.38 -11.71
N ARG A 15 -10.21 14.28 -11.78
CA ARG A 15 -10.96 13.72 -10.64
C ARG A 15 -10.87 12.20 -10.58
N PRO A 16 -9.69 11.62 -10.34
CA PRO A 16 -9.51 10.17 -10.31
C PRO A 16 -10.27 9.50 -9.16
N VAL A 17 -10.36 10.15 -7.99
CA VAL A 17 -11.09 9.65 -6.82
C VAL A 17 -12.60 9.64 -7.07
N ASP A 18 -13.15 10.69 -7.69
CA ASP A 18 -14.58 10.71 -8.01
C ASP A 18 -14.92 9.71 -9.11
N SER A 19 -14.02 9.51 -10.08
CA SER A 19 -14.16 8.48 -11.11
C SER A 19 -14.19 7.07 -10.51
N ALA A 20 -13.32 6.81 -9.54
CA ALA A 20 -13.30 5.56 -8.79
C ALA A 20 -14.63 5.32 -8.05
N ARG A 21 -15.16 6.33 -7.35
CA ARG A 21 -16.46 6.24 -6.65
C ARG A 21 -17.61 5.92 -7.59
N VAL A 22 -17.61 6.48 -8.80
CA VAL A 22 -18.64 6.16 -9.80
C VAL A 22 -18.53 4.69 -10.21
N LEU A 23 -17.33 4.20 -10.51
CA LEU A 23 -17.13 2.78 -10.85
C LEU A 23 -17.50 1.84 -9.70
N GLU A 24 -17.20 2.20 -8.45
CA GLU A 24 -17.59 1.41 -7.27
C GLU A 24 -19.11 1.27 -7.10
N SER A 25 -19.89 2.17 -7.70
CA SER A 25 -21.35 2.08 -7.72
C SER A 25 -21.90 1.21 -8.86
N LEU A 26 -21.06 0.83 -9.81
CA LEU A 26 -21.42 -0.01 -10.95
C LEU A 26 -21.15 -1.50 -10.67
N PRO A 27 -21.79 -2.40 -11.43
CA PRO A 27 -21.44 -3.82 -11.40
C PRO A 27 -19.94 -4.04 -11.70
N LEU A 28 -19.37 -5.07 -11.07
CA LEU A 28 -17.94 -5.40 -11.21
C LEU A 28 -17.54 -5.69 -12.65
N ASP A 29 -18.40 -6.39 -13.40
CA ASP A 29 -18.16 -6.74 -14.80
C ASP A 29 -18.13 -5.49 -15.69
N ASP A 30 -19.06 -4.55 -15.48
CA ASP A 30 -19.11 -3.29 -16.22
C ASP A 30 -17.89 -2.41 -15.90
N SER A 31 -17.48 -2.38 -14.63
CA SER A 31 -16.29 -1.63 -14.20
C SER A 31 -15.00 -2.20 -14.76
N ALA A 32 -14.86 -3.52 -14.76
CA ALA A 32 -13.71 -4.20 -15.36
C ALA A 32 -13.65 -3.94 -16.87
N ALA A 33 -14.78 -4.09 -17.58
CA ALA A 33 -14.86 -3.81 -19.01
C ALA A 33 -14.56 -2.34 -19.34
N PHE A 34 -15.02 -1.40 -18.51
CA PHE A 34 -14.70 0.02 -18.68
C PHE A 34 -13.21 0.28 -18.54
N LEU A 35 -12.56 -0.26 -17.50
CA LEU A 35 -11.12 -0.11 -17.28
C LEU A 35 -10.31 -0.67 -18.46
N GLU A 36 -10.72 -1.80 -19.05
CA GLU A 36 -10.08 -2.35 -20.26
C GLU A 36 -10.33 -1.53 -21.53
N SER A 37 -11.40 -0.72 -21.56
CA SER A 37 -11.79 0.04 -22.75
C SER A 37 -11.06 1.38 -22.92
N ILE A 38 -10.41 1.88 -21.86
CA ILE A 38 -9.70 3.16 -21.83
C ILE A 38 -8.18 2.97 -21.90
N SER A 39 -7.42 4.08 -21.98
CA SER A 39 -5.96 3.99 -22.02
C SER A 39 -5.41 3.37 -20.72
N PRO A 40 -4.34 2.55 -20.77
CA PRO A 40 -3.75 1.97 -19.55
C PRO A 40 -3.33 3.03 -18.52
N GLN A 41 -2.92 4.21 -18.97
CA GLN A 41 -2.55 5.34 -18.10
C GLN A 41 -3.76 5.87 -17.32
N ASP A 42 -4.87 6.14 -18.01
CA ASP A 42 -6.10 6.62 -17.35
C ASP A 42 -6.69 5.53 -16.46
N ALA A 43 -6.72 4.28 -16.93
CA ALA A 43 -7.18 3.14 -16.15
C ALA A 43 -6.35 2.95 -14.87
N ALA A 44 -5.02 3.08 -14.94
CA ALA A 44 -4.16 3.00 -13.78
C ALA A 44 -4.47 4.10 -12.74
N MET A 45 -4.76 5.33 -13.16
CA MET A 45 -5.12 6.41 -12.24
C MET A 45 -6.39 6.10 -11.46
N VAL A 46 -7.41 5.58 -12.16
CA VAL A 46 -8.68 5.20 -11.54
C VAL A 46 -8.52 3.96 -10.68
N LEU A 47 -7.87 2.91 -11.20
CA LEU A 47 -7.58 1.67 -10.49
C LEU A 47 -6.81 1.92 -9.19
N GLY A 48 -5.86 2.86 -9.21
CA GLY A 48 -5.11 3.28 -8.02
C GLY A 48 -5.97 3.92 -6.95
N SER A 49 -7.08 4.55 -7.34
CA SER A 49 -8.00 5.29 -6.47
C SER A 49 -9.20 4.47 -5.97
N LEU A 50 -9.48 3.33 -6.62
CA LEU A 50 -10.51 2.38 -6.18
C LEU A 50 -10.17 1.77 -4.82
N MET A 51 -11.18 1.41 -4.04
CA MET A 51 -11.05 0.59 -2.84
C MET A 51 -10.32 -0.72 -3.18
N PRO A 52 -9.32 -1.16 -2.39
CA PRO A 52 -8.48 -2.30 -2.77
C PRO A 52 -9.25 -3.59 -3.04
N TRP A 53 -10.30 -3.84 -2.27
CA TRP A 53 -11.16 -5.00 -2.47
C TRP A 53 -11.89 -4.94 -3.81
N PHE A 54 -12.52 -3.81 -4.15
CA PHE A 54 -13.24 -3.66 -5.41
C PHE A 54 -12.28 -3.73 -6.60
N ALA A 55 -11.13 -3.04 -6.50
CA ALA A 55 -10.07 -3.08 -7.50
C ALA A 55 -9.57 -4.52 -7.75
N SER A 56 -9.37 -5.32 -6.70
CA SER A 56 -8.93 -6.71 -6.87
C SER A 56 -10.00 -7.58 -7.54
N GLN A 57 -11.28 -7.36 -7.23
CA GLN A 57 -12.39 -8.05 -7.91
C GLN A 57 -12.47 -7.68 -9.41
N CYS A 58 -12.27 -6.41 -9.77
CA CYS A 58 -12.19 -6.00 -11.17
C CYS A 58 -11.01 -6.69 -11.87
N LEU A 59 -9.82 -6.64 -11.27
CA LEU A 59 -8.61 -7.26 -11.82
C LEU A 59 -8.74 -8.79 -12.01
N ASN A 60 -9.46 -9.49 -11.13
CA ASN A 60 -9.76 -10.92 -11.27
C ASN A 60 -10.62 -11.24 -12.51
N LYS A 61 -11.40 -10.27 -13.00
CA LYS A 61 -12.29 -10.43 -14.17
C LYS A 61 -11.65 -9.97 -15.49
N MET A 62 -10.53 -9.26 -15.41
CA MET A 62 -9.82 -8.70 -16.56
C MET A 62 -8.85 -9.71 -17.18
N LYS A 63 -8.42 -9.42 -18.41
CA LYS A 63 -7.32 -10.11 -19.07
C LYS A 63 -6.00 -9.86 -18.32
N PRO A 64 -5.17 -10.89 -18.08
CA PRO A 64 -3.92 -10.75 -17.34
C PRO A 64 -2.98 -9.67 -17.91
N GLU A 65 -2.93 -9.52 -19.23
CA GLU A 65 -2.08 -8.56 -19.93
C GLU A 65 -2.54 -7.12 -19.64
N SER A 66 -3.84 -6.84 -19.77
CA SER A 66 -4.43 -5.52 -19.51
C SER A 66 -4.29 -5.13 -18.03
N ALA A 67 -4.57 -6.07 -17.12
CA ALA A 67 -4.35 -5.87 -15.70
C ALA A 67 -2.87 -5.56 -15.38
N ALA A 68 -1.95 -6.27 -16.04
CA ALA A 68 -0.52 -6.06 -15.86
C ALA A 68 -0.04 -4.70 -16.38
N GLU A 69 -0.54 -4.21 -17.51
CA GLU A 69 -0.21 -2.87 -18.01
C GLU A 69 -0.55 -1.79 -16.98
N MET A 70 -1.75 -1.84 -16.40
CA MET A 70 -2.20 -0.87 -15.39
C MET A 70 -1.40 -0.98 -14.09
N LEU A 71 -1.22 -2.20 -13.58
CA LEU A 71 -0.48 -2.43 -12.32
C LEU A 71 1.01 -2.08 -12.41
N GLN A 72 1.60 -2.09 -13.61
CA GLN A 72 2.99 -1.68 -13.82
C GLN A 72 3.17 -0.16 -13.79
N ILE A 73 2.14 0.59 -14.22
CA ILE A 73 2.11 2.06 -14.16
C ILE A 73 1.93 2.55 -12.72
N LEU A 74 1.15 1.82 -11.91
CA LEU A 74 0.92 2.18 -10.52
C LEU A 74 2.22 2.20 -9.69
N PRO A 75 2.29 3.05 -8.64
CA PRO A 75 3.36 2.96 -7.65
C PRO A 75 3.50 1.53 -7.12
N SER A 76 4.74 1.06 -6.93
CA SER A 76 5.01 -0.34 -6.59
C SER A 76 4.24 -0.77 -5.33
N TYR A 77 4.13 0.10 -4.31
CA TYR A 77 3.41 -0.20 -3.07
C TYR A 77 1.92 -0.50 -3.32
N ARG A 78 1.27 0.28 -4.20
CA ARG A 78 -0.15 0.12 -4.53
C ARG A 78 -0.37 -1.15 -5.35
N SER A 79 0.51 -1.38 -6.32
CA SER A 79 0.52 -2.61 -7.12
C SER A 79 0.65 -3.85 -6.22
N ALA A 80 1.61 -3.85 -5.29
CA ALA A 80 1.81 -4.94 -4.34
C ALA A 80 0.60 -5.17 -3.42
N LEU A 81 -0.05 -4.11 -2.95
CA LEU A 81 -1.28 -4.19 -2.16
C LEU A 81 -2.42 -4.87 -2.94
N LEU A 82 -2.66 -4.44 -4.18
CA LEU A 82 -3.70 -5.02 -5.03
C LEU A 82 -3.39 -6.48 -5.37
N LEU A 83 -2.14 -6.79 -5.74
CA LEU A 83 -1.71 -8.15 -6.06
C LEU A 83 -1.95 -9.13 -4.90
N LYS A 84 -1.77 -8.71 -3.65
CA LYS A 84 -2.06 -9.54 -2.47
C LYS A 84 -3.54 -9.88 -2.33
N ALA A 85 -4.41 -8.95 -2.69
CA ALA A 85 -5.85 -9.11 -2.60
C ALA A 85 -6.44 -9.93 -3.77
N LEU A 86 -5.64 -10.27 -4.78
CA LEU A 86 -6.05 -11.13 -5.89
C LEU A 86 -6.10 -12.61 -5.51
N ASP A 87 -6.90 -13.35 -6.27
CA ASP A 87 -6.89 -14.80 -6.22
C ASP A 87 -5.55 -15.33 -6.75
N ARG A 88 -5.10 -16.46 -6.20
CA ARG A 88 -3.80 -17.02 -6.54
C ARG A 88 -3.61 -17.26 -8.05
N PRO A 89 -4.58 -17.81 -8.80
CA PRO A 89 -4.43 -18.02 -10.24
C PRO A 89 -4.25 -16.70 -11.01
N ALA A 90 -5.10 -15.71 -10.74
CA ALA A 90 -5.04 -14.39 -11.37
C ALA A 90 -3.72 -13.67 -11.06
N ARG A 91 -3.30 -13.68 -9.78
CA ARG A 91 -2.01 -13.10 -9.36
C ARG A 91 -0.83 -13.71 -10.12
N VAL A 92 -0.80 -15.04 -10.29
CA VAL A 92 0.30 -15.71 -10.99
C VAL A 92 0.32 -15.34 -12.47
N ALA A 93 -0.85 -15.34 -13.13
CA ALA A 93 -0.98 -14.97 -14.53
C ALA A 93 -0.51 -13.52 -14.77
N ILE A 94 -1.01 -12.57 -13.97
CA ILE A 94 -0.67 -11.14 -14.06
C ILE A 94 0.82 -10.91 -13.80
N LEU A 95 1.40 -11.53 -12.76
CA LEU A 95 2.84 -11.43 -12.49
C LEU A 95 3.68 -12.02 -13.62
N GLY A 96 3.15 -12.97 -14.39
CA GLY A 96 3.81 -13.51 -15.58
C GLY A 96 3.99 -12.46 -16.69
N CYS A 97 3.11 -11.46 -16.74
CA CYS A 97 3.13 -10.38 -17.73
C CYS A 97 3.97 -9.16 -17.30
N PHE A 98 4.52 -9.13 -16.08
CA PHE A 98 5.32 -8.01 -15.60
C PHE A 98 6.73 -8.01 -16.18
N THR A 99 7.29 -6.81 -16.38
CA THR A 99 8.72 -6.61 -16.60
C THR A 99 9.52 -7.15 -15.41
N LYS A 100 10.75 -7.63 -15.66
CA LYS A 100 11.62 -8.22 -14.62
C LYS A 100 11.87 -7.27 -13.45
N SER A 101 12.04 -5.97 -13.71
CA SER A 101 12.28 -4.99 -12.64
C SER A 101 11.05 -4.79 -11.77
N LYS A 102 9.90 -4.49 -12.38
CA LYS A 102 8.66 -4.26 -11.64
C LYS A 102 8.22 -5.49 -10.86
N ASN A 103 8.40 -6.68 -11.42
CA ASN A 103 8.10 -7.94 -10.75
C ASN A 103 8.96 -8.13 -9.48
N ARG A 104 10.26 -7.86 -9.57
CA ARG A 104 11.17 -7.93 -8.42
C ARG A 104 10.75 -6.96 -7.31
N GLU A 105 10.42 -5.72 -7.66
CA GLU A 105 9.97 -4.69 -6.71
C GLU A 105 8.65 -5.08 -6.04
N ALA A 106 7.64 -5.44 -6.83
CA ALA A 106 6.33 -5.84 -6.33
C ALA A 106 6.45 -7.05 -5.39
N ARG A 107 7.24 -8.07 -5.76
CA ARG A 107 7.50 -9.23 -4.89
C ARG A 107 8.20 -8.85 -3.59
N LYS A 108 9.18 -7.94 -3.62
CA LYS A 108 9.87 -7.46 -2.41
C LYS A 108 8.87 -6.81 -1.45
N GLN A 109 8.01 -5.93 -1.94
CA GLN A 109 6.98 -5.29 -1.11
C GLN A 109 5.88 -6.27 -0.67
N MET A 110 5.60 -7.31 -1.48
CA MET A 110 4.60 -8.30 -1.11
C MET A 110 4.97 -9.11 0.13
N ILE A 111 6.24 -9.17 0.52
CA ILE A 111 6.68 -9.87 1.73
C ILE A 111 6.15 -9.18 3.00
N TYR A 112 6.03 -7.86 2.99
CA TYR A 112 5.71 -7.08 4.18
C TYR A 112 4.20 -6.97 4.43
N PRO A 113 3.68 -7.19 5.64
CA PRO A 113 2.26 -7.00 5.93
C PRO A 113 1.77 -5.58 5.57
N ALA A 114 0.51 -5.44 5.13
CA ALA A 114 -0.02 -4.18 4.61
C ALA A 114 0.00 -3.01 5.62
N ASN A 115 0.04 -3.31 6.91
CA ASN A 115 0.07 -2.32 7.99
C ASN A 115 1.49 -1.94 8.45
N THR A 116 2.55 -2.36 7.75
CA THR A 116 3.94 -2.03 8.10
C THR A 116 4.58 -1.05 7.12
N LEU A 117 5.65 -0.39 7.56
CA LEU A 117 6.40 0.55 6.73
C LEU A 117 6.96 -0.12 5.47
N GLY A 118 7.43 -1.36 5.56
CA GLY A 118 7.98 -2.09 4.41
C GLY A 118 6.99 -2.28 3.26
N ALA A 119 5.68 -2.30 3.52
CA ALA A 119 4.67 -2.40 2.47
C ALA A 119 4.44 -1.07 1.73
N TRP A 120 4.78 0.07 2.36
CA TRP A 120 4.53 1.42 1.83
C TRP A 120 5.82 2.16 1.43
N MET A 121 7.00 1.62 1.71
CA MET A 121 8.26 2.30 1.36
C MET A 121 8.50 2.38 -0.14
N ASP A 122 9.13 3.46 -0.60
CA ASP A 122 9.81 3.47 -1.89
C ASP A 122 11.12 2.71 -1.79
N THR A 123 11.40 1.90 -2.80
CA THR A 123 12.66 1.15 -2.92
C THR A 123 13.77 1.96 -3.60
N PHE A 124 13.44 3.12 -4.17
CA PHE A 124 14.44 4.05 -4.71
C PHE A 124 15.05 4.86 -3.57
N ILE A 125 16.36 4.71 -3.39
CA ILE A 125 17.10 5.29 -2.26
C ILE A 125 18.24 6.14 -2.85
N PRO A 126 18.15 7.48 -2.78
CA PRO A 126 19.27 8.35 -3.09
C PRO A 126 20.29 8.25 -1.95
N SER A 127 21.39 7.55 -2.20
CA SER A 127 22.45 7.33 -1.20
C SER A 127 23.86 7.55 -1.73
N VAL A 128 24.75 7.92 -0.82
CA VAL A 128 26.20 8.11 -1.06
C VAL A 128 27.03 7.30 -0.06
N PRO A 129 28.25 6.87 -0.44
CA PRO A 129 29.20 6.25 0.50
C PRO A 129 29.60 7.20 1.62
N GLU A 130 29.94 6.65 2.80
CA GLU A 130 30.39 7.44 3.96
C GLU A 130 31.74 8.15 3.74
N GLU A 131 32.54 7.67 2.79
CA GLU A 131 33.81 8.28 2.39
C GLU A 131 33.65 9.42 1.36
N ALA A 132 32.45 9.63 0.82
CA ALA A 132 32.21 10.59 -0.24
C ALA A 132 32.39 12.04 0.22
N THR A 133 32.86 12.89 -0.70
CA THR A 133 32.96 14.34 -0.45
C THR A 133 31.64 15.06 -0.75
N VAL A 134 31.53 16.32 -0.30
CA VAL A 134 30.42 17.20 -0.65
C VAL A 134 30.29 17.36 -2.16
N GLU A 135 31.42 17.50 -2.87
CA GLU A 135 31.41 17.63 -4.34
C GLU A 135 30.80 16.42 -5.04
N GLU A 136 31.26 15.21 -4.71
CA GLU A 136 30.75 13.96 -5.26
C GLU A 136 29.25 13.80 -4.97
N SER A 137 28.85 14.19 -3.76
CA SER A 137 27.46 14.11 -3.31
C SER A 137 26.56 15.13 -4.03
N LEU A 138 27.05 16.33 -4.31
CA LEU A 138 26.33 17.35 -5.09
C LEU A 138 26.15 16.90 -6.55
N VAL A 139 27.13 16.22 -7.14
CA VAL A 139 27.00 15.65 -8.49
C VAL A 139 25.87 14.62 -8.52
N LEU A 140 25.82 13.73 -7.54
CA LEU A 140 24.73 12.75 -7.42
C LEU A 140 23.38 13.44 -7.18
N ALA A 141 23.33 14.44 -6.29
CA ALA A 141 22.12 15.20 -6.00
C ALA A 141 21.53 15.88 -7.24
N ARG A 142 22.37 16.43 -8.13
CA ARG A 142 21.92 17.09 -9.37
C ARG A 142 21.27 16.13 -10.36
N ASN A 143 21.68 14.86 -10.35
CA ASN A 143 21.13 13.83 -11.22
C ASN A 143 19.82 13.23 -10.69
N LEU A 144 19.46 13.52 -9.43
CA LEU A 144 18.16 13.15 -8.87
C LEU A 144 17.10 14.08 -9.46
N SER A 145 16.37 13.56 -10.44
CA SER A 145 15.36 14.29 -11.21
C SER A 145 14.07 14.57 -10.41
N ASP A 146 13.96 14.03 -9.20
CA ASP A 146 12.71 13.99 -8.44
C ASP A 146 12.74 14.98 -7.27
N HIS A 147 11.79 15.91 -7.27
CA HIS A 147 11.69 17.09 -6.39
C HIS A 147 11.48 16.79 -4.88
N LEU A 148 11.64 15.55 -4.44
CA LEU A 148 11.18 15.08 -3.13
C LEU A 148 12.29 14.65 -2.17
N ALA A 149 13.52 14.42 -2.65
CA ALA A 149 14.63 14.03 -1.78
C ALA A 149 15.34 15.27 -1.23
N HIS A 150 14.88 15.80 -0.09
CA HIS A 150 15.60 16.89 0.60
C HIS A 150 16.92 16.43 1.25
N HIS A 151 17.10 15.11 1.39
CA HIS A 151 18.24 14.48 2.03
C HIS A 151 18.83 13.38 1.16
N LEU A 152 20.15 13.26 1.17
CA LEU A 152 20.87 12.08 0.72
C LEU A 152 21.15 11.17 1.91
N CYS A 153 20.91 9.87 1.75
CA CYS A 153 21.27 8.89 2.77
C CYS A 153 22.77 8.57 2.67
N VAL A 154 23.46 8.53 3.81
CA VAL A 154 24.87 8.12 3.87
C VAL A 154 24.93 6.68 4.35
N VAL A 155 25.62 5.83 3.59
CA VAL A 155 25.74 4.40 3.87
C VAL A 155 27.19 3.95 3.84
N ASN A 156 27.50 2.93 4.62
CA ASN A 156 28.81 2.28 4.53
C ASN A 156 28.83 1.20 3.42
N ARG A 157 29.96 0.50 3.28
CA ARG A 157 30.18 -0.54 2.25
C ARG A 157 29.22 -1.72 2.38
N GLU A 158 28.77 -2.04 3.59
CA GLU A 158 27.78 -3.10 3.85
C GLU A 158 26.32 -2.61 3.70
N GLY A 159 26.11 -1.36 3.27
CA GLY A 159 24.78 -0.75 3.10
C GLY A 159 24.11 -0.32 4.41
N VAL A 160 24.87 -0.27 5.51
CA VAL A 160 24.39 0.18 6.82
C VAL A 160 24.20 1.70 6.79
N PHE A 161 23.02 2.14 7.24
CA PHE A 161 22.66 3.54 7.32
C PHE A 161 23.47 4.25 8.42
N ARG A 162 24.18 5.32 8.05
CA ARG A 162 25.00 6.14 8.95
C ARG A 162 24.34 7.46 9.34
N GLY A 163 23.44 7.96 8.51
CA GLY A 163 22.76 9.23 8.70
C GLY A 163 22.30 9.78 7.36
N GLY A 164 21.80 11.02 7.36
CA GLY A 164 21.51 11.73 6.11
C GLY A 164 22.10 13.12 6.12
N VAL A 165 22.27 13.67 4.93
CA VAL A 165 22.75 15.03 4.74
C VAL A 165 21.71 15.80 3.93
N ALA A 166 21.28 16.94 4.45
CA ALA A 166 20.39 17.83 3.72
C ALA A 166 21.09 18.40 2.48
N ILE A 167 20.41 18.43 1.34
CA ILE A 167 20.98 18.99 0.10
C ILE A 167 21.33 20.48 0.29
N SER A 168 20.53 21.21 1.05
CA SER A 168 20.81 22.61 1.42
C SER A 168 22.14 22.75 2.16
N LYS A 169 22.47 21.79 3.04
CA LYS A 169 23.75 21.78 3.77
C LYS A 169 24.92 21.53 2.82
N LEU A 170 24.78 20.61 1.87
CA LEU A 170 25.80 20.35 0.84
C LEU A 170 26.14 21.62 0.04
N ILE A 171 25.14 22.38 -0.38
CA ILE A 171 25.34 23.62 -1.16
C ILE A 171 26.11 24.69 -0.36
N SER A 172 25.93 24.72 0.96
CA SER A 172 26.55 25.71 1.86
C SER A 172 27.91 25.30 2.45
N THR A 173 28.40 24.10 2.12
CA THR A 173 29.63 23.53 2.70
C THR A 173 30.75 23.47 1.65
N SER A 174 32.01 23.53 2.09
CA SER A 174 33.15 23.34 1.19
C SER A 174 33.13 21.96 0.53
N ASN A 175 33.48 21.93 -0.75
CA ASN A 175 33.47 20.75 -1.62
C ASN A 175 34.33 19.58 -1.11
N GLU A 176 35.41 19.88 -0.39
CA GLU A 176 36.41 18.91 0.08
C GLU A 176 35.99 18.19 1.37
N VAL A 177 34.99 18.71 2.08
CA VAL A 177 34.51 18.15 3.36
C VAL A 177 33.83 16.81 3.09
N ARG A 178 34.01 15.84 4.00
CA ARG A 178 33.33 14.54 3.92
C ARG A 178 31.89 14.64 4.39
N VAL A 179 31.00 13.87 3.77
CA VAL A 179 29.57 13.84 4.16
C VAL A 179 29.34 13.40 5.60
N THR A 180 30.23 12.59 6.16
CA THR A 180 30.18 12.11 7.54
C THR A 180 30.38 13.22 8.57
N GLU A 181 31.02 14.33 8.20
CA GLU A 181 31.26 15.48 9.08
C GLU A 181 30.05 16.43 9.16
N ILE A 182 29.11 16.30 8.23
CA ILE A 182 27.93 17.18 8.09
C ILE A 182 26.61 16.42 8.14
N LEU A 183 26.61 15.23 8.75
CA LEU A 183 25.39 14.46 8.99
C LEU A 183 24.41 15.27 9.83
N ASP A 184 23.13 15.20 9.46
CA ASP A 184 22.04 15.74 10.25
C ASP A 184 21.71 14.77 11.39
N PRO A 185 21.97 15.14 12.66
CA PRO A 185 21.68 14.28 13.81
C PRO A 185 20.17 14.03 14.00
N LEU A 186 19.30 14.83 13.38
CA LEU A 186 17.84 14.73 13.47
C LEU A 186 17.25 13.87 12.34
N TYR A 187 18.07 13.45 11.37
CA TYR A 187 17.66 12.56 10.28
C TYR A 187 17.74 11.08 10.69
N VAL A 188 16.74 10.66 11.46
CA VAL A 188 16.62 9.34 12.08
C VAL A 188 15.96 8.30 11.16
N SER A 189 16.37 7.03 11.28
CA SER A 189 15.76 5.92 10.54
C SER A 189 14.63 5.24 11.32
N LEU A 190 13.78 4.53 10.59
CA LEU A 190 12.67 3.72 11.11
C LEU A 190 12.87 2.24 10.74
N PRO A 191 12.49 1.29 11.61
CA PRO A 191 12.61 -0.12 11.29
C PRO A 191 11.52 -0.56 10.29
N VAL A 192 11.90 -1.37 9.31
CA VAL A 192 11.02 -1.81 8.21
C VAL A 192 9.77 -2.56 8.67
N GLN A 193 9.84 -3.22 9.83
CA GLN A 193 8.74 -3.97 10.42
C GLN A 193 7.82 -3.12 11.31
N ALA A 194 8.15 -1.86 11.60
CA ALA A 194 7.26 -1.00 12.38
C ALA A 194 5.92 -0.85 11.68
N THR A 195 4.86 -0.77 12.49
CA THR A 195 3.52 -0.54 11.97
C THR A 195 3.35 0.94 11.63
N LEU A 196 2.47 1.23 10.67
CA LEU A 196 2.14 2.62 10.29
C LEU A 196 1.63 3.40 11.51
N ALA A 197 0.82 2.76 12.36
CA ALA A 197 0.26 3.37 13.56
C ALA A 197 1.34 3.70 14.60
N SER A 198 2.34 2.83 14.81
CA SER A 198 3.37 3.06 15.84
C SER A 198 4.27 4.25 15.52
N VAL A 199 4.44 4.60 14.24
CA VAL A 199 5.31 5.70 13.81
C VAL A 199 4.55 6.98 13.44
N LYS A 200 3.21 7.00 13.60
CA LYS A 200 2.36 8.15 13.29
C LYS A 200 2.83 9.44 13.96
N TRP A 201 3.27 9.34 15.22
CA TRP A 201 3.70 10.48 16.05
C TRP A 201 5.22 10.52 16.26
N HIS A 202 5.98 9.86 15.38
CA HIS A 202 7.43 9.84 15.50
C HIS A 202 8.01 11.25 15.37
N SER A 203 8.93 11.64 16.27
CA SER A 203 9.50 12.99 16.31
C SER A 203 10.27 13.37 15.03
N GLY A 204 10.78 12.38 14.29
CA GLY A 204 11.43 12.59 13.00
C GLY A 204 10.55 13.33 11.97
N TRP A 205 9.22 13.24 12.08
CA TRP A 205 8.29 13.94 11.19
C TRP A 205 8.22 15.45 11.40
N ASN A 206 8.71 15.96 12.53
CA ASN A 206 8.67 17.39 12.85
C ASN A 206 9.57 18.21 11.92
N GLN A 207 10.64 17.62 11.42
CA GLN A 207 11.66 18.30 10.62
C GLN A 207 11.86 17.67 9.25
N ASN A 208 11.40 16.42 9.07
CA ASN A 208 11.62 15.67 7.85
C ASN A 208 10.30 15.24 7.23
N ALA A 209 10.14 15.52 5.94
CA ALA A 209 9.01 15.03 5.15
C ALA A 209 9.19 13.56 4.75
N VAL A 210 10.42 13.05 4.74
CA VAL A 210 10.80 11.70 4.32
C VAL A 210 11.77 11.14 5.35
N LEU A 211 11.59 9.88 5.73
CA LEU A 211 12.47 9.16 6.65
C LEU A 211 13.00 7.86 6.01
N PRO A 212 14.26 7.49 6.28
CA PRO A 212 14.84 6.21 5.85
C PRO A 212 14.27 5.04 6.63
N ILE A 213 14.11 3.93 5.93
CA ILE A 213 13.67 2.66 6.49
C ILE A 213 14.82 1.67 6.44
N VAL A 214 15.08 1.02 7.57
CA VAL A 214 16.18 0.07 7.73
C VAL A 214 15.69 -1.31 8.16
N ASN A 215 16.42 -2.35 7.79
CA ASN A 215 16.20 -3.69 8.30
C ASN A 215 16.84 -3.89 9.70
N PHE A 216 16.74 -5.11 10.24
CA PHE A 216 17.28 -5.46 11.56
C PHE A 216 18.82 -5.38 11.66
N ARG A 217 19.53 -5.37 10.52
CA ARG A 217 20.99 -5.15 10.44
C ARG A 217 21.34 -3.67 10.23
N ASN A 218 20.36 -2.77 10.37
CA ASN A 218 20.48 -1.35 10.09
C ASN A 218 20.86 -1.03 8.63
N GLN A 219 20.62 -1.95 7.69
CA GLN A 219 20.82 -1.68 6.27
C GLN A 219 19.60 -0.98 5.69
N ILE A 220 19.83 0.00 4.81
CA ILE A 220 18.74 0.78 4.21
C ILE A 220 17.95 -0.08 3.22
N GLU A 221 16.62 -0.14 3.40
CA GLU A 221 15.70 -0.94 2.58
C GLU A 221 14.80 -0.07 1.71
N GLY A 222 14.58 1.19 2.11
CA GLY A 222 13.74 2.13 1.41
C GLY A 222 13.61 3.48 2.10
N LEU A 223 12.74 4.32 1.56
CA LEU A 223 12.33 5.60 2.12
C LEU A 223 10.81 5.63 2.29
N ILE A 224 10.32 6.41 3.25
CA ILE A 224 8.88 6.68 3.38
C ILE A 224 8.63 8.17 3.61
N SER A 225 7.69 8.73 2.84
CA SER A 225 7.21 10.09 3.04
C SER A 225 6.08 10.14 4.07
N HIS A 226 5.98 11.26 4.79
CA HIS A 226 4.88 11.48 5.73
C HIS A 226 3.52 11.47 5.02
N LYS A 227 3.47 11.96 3.77
CA LYS A 227 2.28 11.87 2.91
C LYS A 227 1.86 10.41 2.74
N ARG A 228 2.79 9.52 2.39
CA ARG A 228 2.49 8.11 2.18
C ARG A 228 2.14 7.37 3.46
N LEU A 229 2.75 7.73 4.59
CA LEU A 229 2.32 7.23 5.89
C LEU A 229 0.84 7.53 6.14
N ARG A 230 0.39 8.75 5.87
CA ARG A 230 -1.04 9.14 6.02
C ARG A 230 -1.95 8.39 5.06
N GLU A 231 -1.53 8.21 3.80
CA GLU A 231 -2.26 7.38 2.83
C GLU A 231 -2.45 5.95 3.36
N GLY A 232 -1.38 5.34 3.88
CA GLY A 232 -1.44 3.99 4.43
C GLY A 232 -2.28 3.87 5.69
N LEU A 233 -2.24 4.87 6.58
CA LEU A 233 -3.13 4.92 7.75
C LEU A 233 -4.60 5.00 7.34
N GLY A 234 -4.94 5.86 6.37
CA GLY A 234 -6.30 5.96 5.85
C GLY A 234 -6.78 4.64 5.21
N GLU A 235 -5.90 3.91 4.53
CA GLU A 235 -6.22 2.61 3.94
C GLU A 235 -6.49 1.54 5.01
N VAL A 236 -5.68 1.50 6.08
CA VAL A 236 -5.89 0.56 7.19
C VAL A 236 -7.18 0.88 7.96
N ASP A 237 -7.45 2.17 8.21
CA ASP A 237 -8.68 2.60 8.88
C ASP A 237 -9.92 2.23 8.05
N ASN A 238 -9.87 2.43 6.73
CA ASN A 238 -10.94 2.02 5.82
C ASN A 238 -11.19 0.50 5.86
N GLN A 239 -10.13 -0.32 5.91
CA GLN A 239 -10.28 -1.78 6.06
C GLN A 239 -10.91 -2.16 7.40
N GLY A 240 -10.56 -1.47 8.48
CA GLY A 240 -11.17 -1.66 9.80
C GLY A 240 -12.68 -1.38 9.79
N MET A 241 -13.10 -0.25 9.20
CA MET A 241 -14.52 0.11 9.08
C MET A 241 -15.33 -0.92 8.28
N VAL A 242 -14.75 -1.49 7.21
CA VAL A 242 -15.40 -2.56 6.44
C VAL A 242 -15.66 -3.77 7.33
N ILE A 243 -14.67 -4.22 8.10
CA ILE A 243 -14.82 -5.38 9.00
C ILE A 243 -15.88 -5.13 10.07
N GLU A 244 -15.89 -3.95 10.71
CA GLU A 244 -16.91 -3.60 11.70
C GLU A 244 -18.32 -3.57 11.09
N SER A 245 -18.47 -3.01 9.88
CA SER A 245 -19.73 -3.01 9.16
C SER A 245 -20.22 -4.44 8.90
N PHE A 246 -19.35 -5.35 8.44
CA PHE A 246 -19.68 -6.77 8.26
C PHE A 246 -20.07 -7.46 9.56
N LEU A 247 -19.32 -7.25 10.65
CA LEU A 247 -19.63 -7.84 11.95
C LEU A 247 -20.94 -7.31 12.53
N SER A 248 -21.21 -6.01 12.39
CA SER A 248 -22.48 -5.41 12.81
C SER A 248 -23.67 -5.96 12.03
N GLY A 249 -23.51 -6.32 10.76
CA GLY A 249 -24.55 -6.98 9.96
C GLY A 249 -24.79 -8.44 10.34
N LEU A 250 -23.77 -9.14 10.88
CA LEU A 250 -23.90 -10.54 11.32
C LEU A 250 -24.61 -10.67 12.67
N ILE A 251 -24.44 -9.71 13.59
CA ILE A 251 -25.06 -9.74 14.93
C ILE A 251 -26.60 -9.89 14.86
N PRO A 252 -27.35 -9.12 14.04
CA PRO A 252 -28.78 -9.30 13.83
C PRO A 252 -29.15 -10.68 13.25
N MET A 253 -28.36 -11.22 12.33
CA MET A 253 -28.62 -12.56 11.76
C MET A 253 -28.45 -13.66 12.82
N TYR A 254 -27.38 -13.60 13.62
CA TYR A 254 -27.14 -14.57 14.69
C TYR A 254 -28.21 -14.50 15.78
N THR A 255 -28.59 -13.30 16.20
CA THR A 255 -29.65 -13.11 17.20
C THR A 255 -31.02 -13.59 16.69
N SER A 256 -31.32 -13.37 15.41
CA SER A 256 -32.56 -13.86 14.77
C SER A 256 -32.59 -15.39 14.65
N CYS A 257 -31.47 -16.04 14.30
CA CYS A 257 -31.37 -17.49 14.30
C CYS A 257 -31.50 -18.09 15.70
N LEU A 258 -30.88 -17.46 16.71
CA LEU A 258 -30.93 -17.92 18.09
C LEU A 258 -32.34 -17.80 18.69
N THR A 259 -33.07 -16.73 18.39
CA THR A 259 -34.47 -16.58 18.82
C THR A 259 -35.38 -17.61 18.15
N LEU A 260 -35.20 -17.88 16.85
CA LEU A 260 -35.93 -18.95 16.17
C LEU A 260 -35.60 -20.34 16.73
N PHE A 261 -34.34 -20.61 17.06
CA PHE A 261 -33.90 -21.87 17.67
C PHE A 261 -34.48 -22.07 19.07
N THR A 262 -34.51 -21.02 19.90
CA THR A 262 -35.10 -21.08 21.24
C THR A 262 -36.63 -21.23 21.21
N GLN A 263 -37.30 -20.57 20.26
CA GLN A 263 -38.75 -20.75 20.03
C GLN A 263 -39.08 -22.17 19.56
N THR A 264 -38.28 -22.73 18.66
CA THR A 264 -38.47 -24.12 18.19
C THR A 264 -38.17 -25.14 19.28
N LEU A 265 -37.14 -24.95 20.11
CA LEU A 265 -36.89 -25.80 21.28
C LEU A 265 -38.02 -25.70 22.32
N ALA A 266 -38.56 -24.52 22.56
CA ALA A 266 -39.70 -24.32 23.46
C ALA A 266 -41.00 -24.96 22.96
N ALA A 267 -41.13 -25.14 21.63
CA ALA A 267 -42.27 -25.79 21.01
C ALA A 267 -42.20 -27.34 21.00
N ILE A 268 -41.10 -27.94 21.49
CA ILE A 268 -40.99 -29.41 21.59
C ILE A 268 -41.82 -29.89 22.79
N PRO A 269 -42.90 -30.66 22.59
CA PRO A 269 -43.71 -31.14 23.71
C PRO A 269 -42.91 -32.11 24.59
N TYR A 270 -42.74 -31.74 25.85
CA TYR A 270 -42.08 -32.55 26.87
C TYR A 270 -42.91 -33.82 27.14
N LYS A 271 -42.52 -34.94 26.53
CA LYS A 271 -43.18 -36.24 26.72
C LYS A 271 -42.82 -36.79 28.10
N GLN A 272 -43.65 -36.52 29.10
CA GLN A 272 -43.50 -37.11 30.44
C GLN A 272 -43.53 -38.65 30.34
N ARG A 273 -42.40 -39.31 30.65
CA ARG A 273 -42.39 -40.75 30.94
C ARG A 273 -43.09 -40.98 32.27
N LYS A 274 -44.28 -41.59 32.24
CA LYS A 274 -44.97 -42.06 33.44
C LYS A 274 -44.12 -43.13 34.15
N PRO A 275 -43.89 -43.04 35.46
CA PRO A 275 -43.14 -44.04 36.20
C PRO A 275 -44.03 -45.26 36.51
N GLY A 276 -43.52 -46.45 36.18
CA GLY A 276 -43.85 -47.72 36.82
C GLY A 276 -45.31 -48.20 36.76
N GLN A 277 -45.64 -49.04 35.78
CA GLN A 277 -46.58 -50.13 36.00
C GLN A 277 -45.83 -51.46 35.92
N ARG A 278 -45.53 -52.02 37.10
CA ARG A 278 -45.26 -53.43 37.32
C ARG A 278 -46.61 -54.13 37.45
N ASN A 279 -46.87 -55.14 36.63
CA ASN A 279 -47.77 -56.27 36.89
C ASN A 279 -47.09 -57.47 36.20
N ARG A 280 -46.62 -58.49 36.93
CA ARG A 280 -47.40 -59.64 37.44
C ARG A 280 -48.25 -60.28 36.36
#